data_AF-A0A196P782-F1
#
_entry.id   AF-A0A196P782-F1
#
_cell.length_a   1.000
_cell.length_b   1.000
_cell.length_c   1.000
_cell.angle_alpha   90.00
_cell.angle_beta   90.00
_cell.angle_gamma   90.00
#
_symmetry.space_group_name_H-M   'P 1'
#
loop_
_entity.id
_entity.type
_entity.pdbx_description
1 polymer ?
#
loop_
_entity_poly.entity_id
_entity_poly.type
_entity_poly.pdbx_seq_one_letter_code
_entity_poly.pdbx_strand_id
1 'polypeptide(L)'
;MVFLFLLALGLPYLLVIAVVLVVRLGAFVLRFAQALRPRPARVEEDAPPAPGAIVLLVHGTFARSAAWTLPGSKLRQSITERVQTPTAFVRVNWSGRNTLAGRRAALSTLRDALAASQRRHPDVPHFIVAHSHGGNIALQCLSRWPDLQHRCSLICLSTPFLIPRPRTPGATMVWINWLLPFFAVMFAGIALTNAGWLPDRDATGVVTFWVAVAAAWVIARRGLAIARQTLEDYVPPHLPAKRLLVLRTLADEASSGIAAANLLGKATHVLLGFPMSIFEAAHARAEVFRLRFEGLSRFFLAALALSIAGGFHLYEQASTLDPGLLETATWACLALGITSFFGWAFLIGGAGFVLVIATALLGILTAPFLLFMSLLSMAAGTELALAGFYIEFTAESSPVGRWQVITIDDSQDDCGTAQGLQHSLTYQSAAALRHMTGWMQQRLTAGNTRQSD
;
A
#
# COMPACT_ATOMS: atom_id res chain seq x y z
N MET A 1 39.39 -21.63 14.55
CA MET A 1 38.61 -21.85 15.80
C MET A 1 37.94 -20.58 16.32
N VAL A 2 38.63 -19.45 16.49
CA VAL A 2 38.03 -18.20 17.01
C VAL A 2 36.82 -17.70 16.20
N PHE A 3 36.88 -17.75 14.86
CA PHE A 3 35.76 -17.33 14.00
C PHE A 3 34.51 -18.22 14.16
N LEU A 4 34.69 -19.55 14.26
CA LEU A 4 33.61 -20.50 14.51
C LEU A 4 33.01 -20.33 15.92
N PHE A 5 33.83 -19.98 16.91
CA PHE A 5 33.38 -19.70 18.27
C PHE A 5 32.57 -18.39 18.37
N LEU A 6 32.99 -17.33 17.65
CA LEU A 6 32.24 -16.08 17.55
C LEU A 6 30.91 -16.26 16.79
N LEU A 7 30.88 -17.09 15.75
CA LEU A 7 29.65 -17.46 15.04
C LEU A 7 28.69 -18.26 15.93
N ALA A 8 29.22 -19.21 16.73
CA ALA A 8 28.44 -20.03 17.65
C ALA A 8 27.83 -19.22 18.81
N LEU A 9 28.48 -18.14 19.25
CA LEU A 9 27.94 -17.22 20.28
C LEU A 9 27.04 -16.13 19.68
N GLY A 10 27.32 -15.67 18.46
CA GLY A 10 26.55 -14.62 17.80
C GLY A 10 25.16 -15.07 17.32
N LEU A 11 25.04 -16.30 16.81
CA LEU A 11 23.76 -16.80 16.27
C LEU A 11 22.64 -16.89 17.35
N PRO A 12 22.88 -17.43 18.56
CA PRO A 12 21.88 -17.47 19.63
C PRO A 12 21.49 -16.06 20.09
N TYR A 13 22.45 -15.14 20.14
CA TYR A 13 22.18 -13.74 20.55
C TYR A 13 21.30 -13.02 19.53
N LEU A 14 21.58 -13.18 18.23
CA LEU A 14 20.74 -12.67 17.14
C LEU A 14 19.34 -13.31 17.15
N LEU A 15 19.24 -14.61 17.46
CA LEU A 15 17.96 -15.30 17.60
C LEU A 15 17.14 -14.73 18.77
N VAL A 16 17.75 -14.48 19.93
CA VAL A 16 17.08 -13.86 21.08
C VAL A 16 16.60 -12.45 20.72
N ILE A 17 17.43 -11.64 20.06
CA ILE A 17 17.02 -10.31 19.57
C ILE A 17 15.83 -10.42 18.62
N ALA A 18 15.89 -11.33 17.65
CA ALA A 18 14.82 -11.55 16.70
C ALA A 18 13.52 -11.98 17.40
N VAL A 19 13.57 -12.91 18.36
CA VAL A 19 12.41 -13.34 19.15
C VAL A 19 11.84 -12.20 19.97
N VAL A 20 12.69 -11.41 20.66
CA VAL A 20 12.23 -10.24 21.43
C VAL A 20 11.58 -9.20 20.52
N LEU A 21 12.14 -8.94 19.35
CA LEU A 21 11.57 -8.05 18.35
C LEU A 21 10.22 -8.58 17.85
N VAL A 22 10.10 -9.86 17.53
CA VAL A 22 8.85 -10.50 17.10
C VAL A 22 7.79 -10.46 18.20
N VAL A 23 8.13 -10.74 19.46
CA VAL A 23 7.19 -10.69 20.59
C VAL A 23 6.75 -9.25 20.86
N ARG A 24 7.67 -8.29 20.87
CA ARG A 24 7.33 -6.86 21.05
C ARG A 24 6.48 -6.35 19.91
N LEU A 25 6.81 -6.72 18.67
CA LEU A 25 6.02 -6.39 17.49
C LEU A 25 4.63 -7.04 17.57
N GLY A 26 4.54 -8.32 17.95
CA GLY A 26 3.28 -9.03 18.14
C GLY A 26 2.39 -8.39 19.21
N ALA A 27 2.94 -8.07 20.38
CA ALA A 27 2.22 -7.38 21.45
C ALA A 27 1.79 -5.96 21.04
N PHE A 28 2.65 -5.23 20.31
CA PHE A 28 2.30 -3.94 19.73
C PHE A 28 1.15 -4.07 18.73
N VAL A 29 1.22 -5.02 17.80
CA VAL A 29 0.17 -5.31 16.82
C VAL A 29 -1.14 -5.69 17.52
N LEU A 30 -1.10 -6.49 18.59
CA LEU A 30 -2.29 -6.91 19.32
C LEU A 30 -2.95 -5.75 20.07
N ARG A 31 -2.15 -4.92 20.77
CA ARG A 31 -2.65 -3.70 21.44
C ARG A 31 -3.19 -2.70 20.44
N PHE A 32 -2.49 -2.54 19.31
CA PHE A 32 -2.95 -1.72 18.19
C PHE A 32 -4.28 -2.25 17.64
N ALA A 33 -4.39 -3.55 17.36
CA ALA A 33 -5.62 -4.19 16.90
C ALA A 33 -6.79 -4.06 17.89
N GLN A 34 -6.53 -4.14 19.20
CA GLN A 34 -7.55 -3.91 20.23
C GLN A 34 -7.98 -2.43 20.30
N ALA A 35 -7.05 -1.49 20.20
CA ALA A 35 -7.35 -0.06 20.07
C ALA A 35 -8.17 0.23 18.79
N LEU A 36 -8.05 -0.64 17.78
CA LEU A 36 -8.83 -0.69 16.56
C LEU A 36 -10.13 -1.51 16.69
N ARG A 37 -10.76 -1.70 17.86
CA ARG A 37 -12.16 -2.19 17.91
C ARG A 37 -13.15 -1.14 17.40
N PRO A 38 -14.12 -1.49 16.52
CA PRO A 38 -15.03 -0.53 15.89
C PRO A 38 -15.93 0.10 16.94
N ARG A 39 -15.77 1.41 17.12
CA ARG A 39 -16.84 2.23 17.67
C ARG A 39 -17.56 2.86 16.48
N PRO A 40 -18.91 2.87 16.48
CA PRO A 40 -19.67 3.52 15.44
C PRO A 40 -19.27 4.99 15.39
N ALA A 41 -19.16 5.53 14.18
CA ALA A 41 -18.93 6.94 14.01
C ALA A 41 -20.10 7.73 14.63
N ARG A 42 -19.81 8.88 15.22
CA ARG A 42 -20.81 9.76 15.83
C ARG A 42 -20.71 11.13 15.20
N VAL A 43 -21.87 11.71 14.94
CA VAL A 43 -22.01 13.10 14.55
C VAL A 43 -22.47 13.84 15.80
N GLU A 44 -21.67 14.80 16.24
CA GLU A 44 -22.01 15.66 17.37
C GLU A 44 -22.17 17.07 16.85
N GLU A 45 -23.23 17.74 17.26
CA GLU A 45 -23.57 19.07 16.77
C GLU A 45 -23.72 20.03 17.93
N ASP A 46 -23.09 21.19 17.76
CA ASP A 46 -23.12 22.31 18.68
C ASP A 46 -23.53 23.53 17.85
N ALA A 47 -24.85 23.76 17.79
CA ALA A 47 -25.48 24.69 16.87
C ALA A 47 -26.30 25.75 17.62
N PRO A 48 -26.11 27.04 17.32
CA PRO A 48 -27.08 28.05 17.70
C PRO A 48 -28.41 27.85 16.93
N PRO A 49 -29.54 28.42 17.39
CA PRO A 49 -30.85 28.23 16.76
C PRO A 49 -30.93 28.62 15.28
N ALA A 50 -30.17 29.65 14.86
CA ALA A 50 -30.12 30.15 13.49
C ALA A 50 -28.67 30.42 13.09
N PRO A 51 -27.93 29.41 12.59
CA PRO A 51 -26.55 29.59 12.16
C PRO A 51 -26.51 30.33 10.81
N GLY A 52 -25.62 31.32 10.69
CA GLY A 52 -25.26 31.93 9.41
C GLY A 52 -24.09 31.23 8.71
N ALA A 53 -23.42 30.29 9.38
CA ALA A 53 -22.44 29.39 8.78
C ALA A 53 -22.43 28.03 9.49
N ILE A 54 -22.11 26.95 8.77
CA ILE A 54 -21.95 25.61 9.34
C ILE A 54 -20.56 25.09 9.05
N VAL A 55 -19.84 24.66 10.09
CA VAL A 55 -18.48 24.14 9.99
C VAL A 55 -18.45 22.68 10.42
N LEU A 56 -18.19 21.79 9.46
CA LEU A 56 -17.95 20.38 9.69
C LEU A 56 -16.48 20.15 10.01
N LEU A 57 -16.18 19.57 11.17
CA LEU A 57 -14.81 19.29 11.61
C LEU A 57 -14.49 17.80 11.42
N VAL A 58 -13.47 17.51 10.60
CA VAL A 58 -13.07 16.15 10.23
C VAL A 58 -11.61 15.90 10.65
N HIS A 59 -11.42 15.04 11.65
CA HIS A 59 -10.08 14.71 12.15
C HIS A 59 -9.32 13.72 11.26
N GLY A 60 -8.00 13.67 11.42
CA GLY A 60 -7.11 12.71 10.78
C GLY A 60 -7.13 11.30 11.38
N THR A 61 -6.22 10.46 10.94
CA THR A 61 -6.01 9.11 11.50
C THR A 61 -5.54 9.19 12.96
N PHE A 62 -5.92 8.21 13.77
CA PHE A 62 -5.55 8.06 15.19
C PHE A 62 -5.99 9.21 16.13
N ALA A 63 -6.66 10.23 15.60
CA ALA A 63 -7.06 11.44 16.33
C ALA A 63 -8.54 11.44 16.75
N ARG A 64 -9.02 10.33 17.33
CA ARG A 64 -10.40 10.28 17.86
C ARG A 64 -10.58 11.37 18.91
N SER A 65 -11.70 12.10 18.82
CA SER A 65 -11.97 13.24 19.70
C SER A 65 -10.82 14.26 19.74
N ALA A 66 -10.19 14.54 18.59
CA ALA A 66 -9.07 15.48 18.50
C ALA A 66 -9.40 16.80 19.22
N ALA A 67 -8.51 17.25 20.11
CA ALA A 67 -8.76 18.40 20.98
C ALA A 67 -9.16 19.66 20.20
N TRP A 68 -8.60 19.85 19.01
CA TRP A 68 -8.92 20.98 18.12
C TRP A 68 -10.37 20.99 17.60
N THR A 69 -11.09 19.88 17.72
CA THR A 69 -12.50 19.77 17.31
C THR A 69 -13.49 20.02 18.45
N LEU A 70 -13.02 20.05 19.70
CA LEU A 70 -13.85 20.17 20.89
C LEU A 70 -14.25 21.62 21.17
N PRO A 71 -15.38 21.86 21.90
CA PRO A 71 -15.72 23.19 22.42
C PRO A 71 -14.53 23.82 23.16
N GLY A 72 -14.35 25.13 22.99
CA GLY A 72 -13.25 25.88 23.61
C GLY A 72 -11.87 25.69 22.94
N SER A 73 -11.76 24.89 21.89
CA SER A 73 -10.52 24.79 21.13
C SER A 73 -10.16 26.11 20.44
N LYS A 74 -8.85 26.38 20.30
CA LYS A 74 -8.31 27.59 19.65
C LYS A 74 -8.86 27.77 18.23
N LEU A 75 -9.03 26.68 17.47
CA LEU A 75 -9.64 26.71 16.14
C LEU A 75 -11.09 27.24 16.19
N ARG A 76 -11.94 26.65 17.04
CA ARG A 76 -13.35 27.04 17.15
C ARG A 76 -13.50 28.46 17.66
N GLN A 77 -12.74 28.84 18.68
CA GLN A 77 -12.70 30.22 19.19
C GLN A 77 -12.32 31.19 18.08
N SER A 78 -11.27 30.89 17.32
CA SER A 78 -10.82 31.76 16.23
C SER A 78 -11.87 31.92 15.14
N ILE A 79 -12.56 30.84 14.75
CA ILE A 79 -13.67 30.90 13.79
C ILE A 79 -14.81 31.78 14.34
N THR A 80 -15.26 31.53 15.56
CA THR A 80 -16.37 32.29 16.17
C THR A 80 -16.05 33.78 16.28
N GLU A 81 -14.84 34.12 16.72
CA GLU A 81 -14.39 35.51 16.89
C GLU A 81 -14.24 36.24 15.55
N ARG A 82 -13.61 35.59 14.56
CA ARG A 82 -13.18 36.26 13.33
C ARG A 82 -14.21 36.20 12.23
N VAL A 83 -14.98 35.12 12.08
CA VAL A 83 -15.97 35.00 11.00
C VAL A 83 -17.19 35.92 11.25
N GLN A 84 -17.38 36.38 12.49
CA GLN A 84 -18.41 37.37 12.89
C GLN A 84 -19.84 37.00 12.46
N THR A 85 -20.09 35.71 12.29
CA THR A 85 -21.39 35.15 11.89
C THR A 85 -21.72 34.01 12.86
N PRO A 86 -22.96 33.87 13.34
CA PRO A 86 -23.36 32.74 14.17
C PRO A 86 -22.99 31.42 13.48
N THR A 87 -22.07 30.66 14.09
CA THR A 87 -21.48 29.47 13.45
C THR A 87 -21.87 28.22 14.22
N ALA A 88 -22.51 27.27 13.54
CA ALA A 88 -22.72 25.93 14.07
C ALA A 88 -21.50 25.04 13.77
N PHE A 89 -21.12 24.20 14.72
CA PHE A 89 -20.05 23.23 14.55
C PHE A 89 -20.60 21.82 14.56
N VAL A 90 -20.27 21.06 13.53
CA VAL A 90 -20.64 19.64 13.40
C VAL A 90 -19.38 18.82 13.40
N ARG A 91 -19.17 18.00 14.42
CA ARG A 91 -18.01 17.13 14.52
C ARG A 91 -18.32 15.77 13.91
N VAL A 92 -17.53 15.38 12.92
CA VAL A 92 -17.57 14.05 12.30
C VAL A 92 -16.54 13.17 13.00
N ASN A 93 -16.96 12.53 14.09
CA ASN A 93 -16.09 11.69 14.92
C ASN A 93 -16.07 10.25 14.38
N TRP A 94 -15.19 10.00 13.43
CA TRP A 94 -15.03 8.68 12.82
C TRP A 94 -13.96 7.86 13.57
N SER A 95 -13.76 6.61 13.16
CA SER A 95 -12.88 5.68 13.90
C SER A 95 -11.41 6.11 13.96
N GLY A 96 -10.95 6.98 13.05
CA GLY A 96 -9.54 7.34 12.89
C GLY A 96 -8.67 6.21 12.33
N ARG A 97 -9.25 5.09 11.90
CA ARG A 97 -8.46 3.96 11.39
C ARG A 97 -7.79 4.28 10.09
N ASN A 98 -6.50 3.95 10.03
CA ASN A 98 -5.73 4.01 8.80
C ASN A 98 -5.94 2.75 7.94
N THR A 99 -7.19 2.39 7.66
CA THR A 99 -7.56 1.25 6.82
C THR A 99 -8.52 1.69 5.72
N LEU A 100 -8.54 0.98 4.59
CA LEU A 100 -9.47 1.30 3.49
C LEU A 100 -10.93 1.24 3.94
N ALA A 101 -11.32 0.18 4.65
CA ALA A 101 -12.66 0.05 5.19
C ALA A 101 -12.99 1.18 6.19
N GLY A 102 -12.04 1.58 7.03
CA GLY A 102 -12.20 2.69 7.97
C GLY A 102 -12.43 4.04 7.26
N ARG A 103 -11.67 4.29 6.19
CA ARG A 103 -11.81 5.50 5.36
C ARG A 103 -13.13 5.52 4.59
N ARG A 104 -13.59 4.39 4.03
CA ARG A 104 -14.92 4.28 3.40
C ARG A 104 -16.06 4.53 4.39
N ALA A 105 -15.96 3.97 5.59
CA ALA A 105 -16.95 4.23 6.63
C ALA A 105 -16.98 5.72 7.02
N ALA A 106 -15.82 6.36 7.12
CA ALA A 106 -15.72 7.80 7.37
C ALA A 106 -16.30 8.64 6.22
N LEU A 107 -16.06 8.23 4.98
CA LEU A 107 -16.64 8.84 3.78
C LEU A 107 -18.17 8.83 3.83
N SER A 108 -18.77 7.67 4.10
CA SER A 108 -20.23 7.54 4.26
C SER A 108 -20.75 8.38 5.43
N THR A 109 -20.06 8.38 6.57
CA THR A 109 -20.45 9.18 7.75
C THR A 109 -20.44 10.67 7.41
N LEU A 110 -19.39 11.16 6.74
CA LEU A 110 -19.28 12.56 6.35
C LEU A 110 -20.36 12.94 5.34
N ARG A 111 -20.60 12.10 4.33
CA ARG A 111 -21.68 12.29 3.35
C ARG A 111 -23.03 12.45 4.05
N ASP A 112 -23.36 11.54 4.96
CA ASP A 112 -24.66 11.52 5.63
C ASP A 112 -24.82 12.74 6.56
N ALA A 113 -23.75 13.11 7.28
CA ALA A 113 -23.71 14.31 8.12
C ALA A 113 -23.89 15.60 7.30
N LEU A 114 -23.16 15.73 6.19
CA LEU A 114 -23.23 16.89 5.31
C LEU A 114 -24.61 17.01 4.65
N ALA A 115 -25.13 15.91 4.11
CA ALA A 115 -26.45 15.90 3.49
C ALA A 115 -27.57 16.21 4.49
N ALA A 116 -27.50 15.66 5.70
CA ALA A 116 -28.46 15.98 6.77
C ALA A 116 -28.37 17.43 7.22
N SER A 117 -27.15 18.00 7.27
CA SER A 117 -26.95 19.41 7.59
C SER A 117 -27.47 20.34 6.49
N GLN A 118 -27.19 20.04 5.21
CA GLN A 118 -27.69 20.80 4.08
C GLN A 118 -29.22 20.74 3.95
N ARG A 119 -29.86 19.62 4.31
CA ARG A 119 -31.33 19.56 4.36
C ARG A 119 -31.93 20.41 5.46
N ARG A 120 -31.31 20.46 6.63
CA ARG A 120 -31.80 21.26 7.77
C ARG A 120 -31.54 22.75 7.60
N HIS A 121 -30.46 23.09 6.90
CA HIS A 121 -30.02 24.46 6.70
C HIS A 121 -29.68 24.68 5.22
N PRO A 122 -30.69 24.65 4.33
CA PRO A 122 -30.46 24.71 2.89
C PRO A 122 -29.66 25.94 2.50
N ASP A 123 -30.02 27.12 3.02
CA ASP A 123 -29.46 28.40 2.58
C ASP A 123 -28.24 28.87 3.38
N VAL A 124 -27.76 28.05 4.31
CA VAL A 124 -26.59 28.38 5.12
C VAL A 124 -25.33 27.82 4.44
N PRO A 125 -24.27 28.64 4.23
CA PRO A 125 -23.02 28.15 3.68
C PRO A 125 -22.34 27.10 4.56
N HIS A 126 -21.88 26.00 3.96
CA HIS A 126 -21.15 24.92 4.63
C HIS A 126 -19.64 25.01 4.36
N PHE A 127 -18.87 24.79 5.41
CA PHE A 127 -17.42 24.65 5.35
C PHE A 127 -17.04 23.30 5.97
N ILE A 128 -16.14 22.57 5.32
CA ILE A 128 -15.49 21.41 5.92
C ILE A 128 -14.07 21.82 6.28
N VAL A 129 -13.69 21.70 7.54
CA VAL A 129 -12.30 21.84 7.99
C VAL A 129 -11.78 20.46 8.33
N ALA A 130 -10.80 20.00 7.56
CA ALA A 130 -10.32 18.64 7.62
C ALA A 130 -8.81 18.59 7.80
N HIS A 131 -8.34 17.78 8.76
CA HIS A 131 -6.91 17.66 9.07
C HIS A 131 -6.33 16.33 8.57
N SER A 132 -5.08 16.35 8.08
CA SER A 132 -4.34 15.15 7.68
C SER A 132 -5.15 14.28 6.71
N HIS A 133 -5.25 12.97 6.94
CA HIS A 133 -6.08 12.05 6.17
C HIS A 133 -7.58 12.40 6.13
N GLY A 134 -8.08 13.20 7.08
CA GLY A 134 -9.44 13.73 7.03
C GLY A 134 -9.69 14.58 5.78
N GLY A 135 -8.66 15.28 5.29
CA GLY A 135 -8.76 16.07 4.06
C GLY A 135 -8.98 15.22 2.82
N ASN A 136 -8.32 14.05 2.73
CA ASN A 136 -8.59 13.09 1.65
C ASN A 136 -10.03 12.56 1.70
N ILE A 137 -10.54 12.26 2.91
CA ILE A 137 -11.94 11.80 3.10
C ILE A 137 -12.92 12.88 2.63
N ALA A 138 -12.70 14.14 3.05
CA ALA A 138 -13.56 15.25 2.67
C ALA A 138 -13.52 15.54 1.17
N LEU A 139 -12.32 15.56 0.58
CA LEU A 139 -12.14 15.77 -0.85
C LEU A 139 -12.80 14.68 -1.69
N GLN A 140 -12.63 13.41 -1.31
CA GLN A 140 -13.30 12.29 -1.99
C GLN A 140 -14.82 12.36 -1.81
N CYS A 141 -15.30 12.75 -0.63
CA CYS A 141 -16.74 12.90 -0.39
C CYS A 141 -17.35 13.91 -1.35
N LEU A 142 -16.76 15.09 -1.42
CA LEU A 142 -17.22 16.12 -2.32
C LEU A 142 -17.10 15.68 -3.78
N SER A 143 -15.98 15.06 -4.18
CA SER A 143 -15.77 14.62 -5.57
C SER A 143 -16.75 13.53 -6.02
N ARG A 144 -17.15 12.62 -5.11
CA ARG A 144 -18.07 11.51 -5.42
C ARG A 144 -19.54 11.91 -5.43
N TRP A 145 -19.92 12.98 -4.73
CA TRP A 145 -21.29 13.48 -4.67
C TRP A 145 -21.35 14.96 -5.04
N PRO A 146 -21.35 15.29 -6.34
CA PRO A 146 -21.37 16.66 -6.85
C PRO A 146 -22.48 17.54 -6.27
N ASP A 147 -23.66 16.97 -6.00
CA ASP A 147 -24.80 17.69 -5.40
C ASP A 147 -24.45 18.33 -4.05
N LEU A 148 -23.57 17.69 -3.26
CA LEU A 148 -23.12 18.22 -1.96
C LEU A 148 -22.12 19.36 -2.12
N GLN A 149 -21.45 19.48 -3.28
CA GLN A 149 -20.41 20.47 -3.51
C GLN A 149 -20.98 21.89 -3.64
N HIS A 150 -22.19 22.04 -4.18
CA HIS A 150 -22.72 23.34 -4.62
C HIS A 150 -22.77 24.41 -3.53
N ARG A 151 -22.87 24.02 -2.25
CA ARG A 151 -22.90 24.93 -1.11
C ARG A 151 -21.78 24.68 -0.09
N CYS A 152 -20.84 23.81 -0.44
CA CYS A 152 -19.77 23.39 0.45
C CYS A 152 -18.40 23.89 -0.02
N SER A 153 -17.64 24.45 0.91
CA SER A 153 -16.23 24.81 0.74
C SER A 153 -15.35 23.91 1.61
N LEU A 154 -14.14 23.59 1.16
CA LEU A 154 -13.23 22.67 1.84
C LEU A 154 -11.93 23.39 2.24
N ILE A 155 -11.54 23.21 3.49
CA ILE A 155 -10.27 23.66 4.06
C ILE A 155 -9.51 22.41 4.51
N CYS A 156 -8.37 22.17 3.90
CA CYS A 156 -7.47 21.07 4.23
C CYS A 156 -6.28 21.58 5.05
N LEU A 157 -6.10 21.05 6.25
CA LEU A 157 -5.00 21.37 7.16
C LEU A 157 -3.99 20.23 7.13
N SER A 158 -2.77 20.50 6.67
CA SER A 158 -1.65 19.53 6.60
C SER A 158 -2.07 18.19 6.00
N THR A 159 -2.87 18.23 4.93
CA THR A 159 -3.38 17.02 4.28
C THR A 159 -2.34 16.46 3.31
N PRO A 160 -1.89 15.21 3.47
CA PRO A 160 -1.08 14.55 2.46
C PRO A 160 -1.99 13.96 1.39
N PHE A 161 -2.13 14.62 0.24
CA PHE A 161 -3.06 14.18 -0.79
C PHE A 161 -2.55 12.90 -1.45
N LEU A 162 -3.24 11.79 -1.22
CA LEU A 162 -2.83 10.48 -1.72
C LEU A 162 -3.34 10.29 -3.15
N ILE A 163 -2.42 10.09 -4.09
CA ILE A 163 -2.72 9.88 -5.50
C ILE A 163 -2.25 8.47 -5.88
N PRO A 164 -3.17 7.50 -6.00
CA PRO A 164 -2.84 6.19 -6.52
C PRO A 164 -2.63 6.26 -8.03
N ARG A 165 -1.62 5.54 -8.51
CA ARG A 165 -1.37 5.29 -9.93
C ARG A 165 -1.17 3.81 -10.15
N PRO A 166 -1.73 3.20 -11.21
CA PRO A 166 -1.41 1.82 -11.54
C PRO A 166 0.08 1.70 -11.83
N ARG A 167 0.74 0.72 -11.21
CA ARG A 167 2.03 0.24 -11.73
C ARG A 167 1.69 -0.66 -12.90
N THR A 168 2.36 -0.51 -14.03
CA THR A 168 2.32 -1.51 -15.10
C THR A 168 3.17 -2.69 -14.66
N PRO A 169 2.58 -3.78 -14.14
CA PRO A 169 3.38 -4.88 -13.64
C PRO A 169 3.87 -5.65 -14.86
N GLY A 170 5.14 -5.50 -15.21
CA GLY A 170 5.81 -6.42 -16.13
C GLY A 170 5.74 -7.86 -15.58
N ALA A 171 6.00 -8.86 -16.43
CA ALA A 171 5.99 -10.27 -16.04
C ALA A 171 6.84 -10.53 -14.77
N THR A 172 7.95 -9.83 -14.66
CA THR A 172 8.87 -9.86 -13.52
C THR A 172 8.22 -9.44 -12.20
N MET A 173 7.33 -8.44 -12.22
CA MET A 173 6.68 -7.95 -11.00
C MET A 173 5.63 -8.94 -10.48
N VAL A 174 5.01 -9.71 -11.37
CA VAL A 174 4.19 -10.87 -10.99
C VAL A 174 5.07 -11.87 -10.24
N TRP A 175 6.21 -12.27 -10.80
CA TRP A 175 7.11 -13.22 -10.15
C TRP A 175 7.60 -12.72 -8.78
N ILE A 176 8.00 -11.45 -8.66
CA ILE A 176 8.44 -10.88 -7.38
C ILE A 176 7.33 -10.98 -6.31
N ASN A 177 6.07 -10.71 -6.67
CA ASN A 177 4.94 -10.81 -5.74
C ASN A 177 4.68 -12.23 -5.26
N TRP A 178 5.06 -13.24 -6.04
CA TRP A 178 4.98 -14.64 -5.65
C TRP A 178 6.21 -15.07 -4.83
N LEU A 179 7.41 -14.74 -5.31
CA LEU A 179 8.67 -15.21 -4.74
C LEU A 179 8.96 -14.59 -3.37
N LEU A 180 8.66 -13.31 -3.18
CA LEU A 180 8.95 -12.63 -1.90
C LEU A 180 8.23 -13.30 -0.70
N PRO A 181 6.89 -13.43 -0.68
CA PRO A 181 6.19 -14.12 0.42
C PRO A 181 6.55 -15.61 0.49
N PHE A 182 6.80 -16.26 -0.66
CA PHE A 182 7.24 -17.65 -0.68
C PHE A 182 8.56 -17.82 0.08
N PHE A 183 9.60 -17.05 -0.29
CA PHE A 183 10.90 -17.12 0.37
C PHE A 183 10.83 -16.68 1.83
N ALA A 184 10.02 -15.66 2.17
CA ALA A 184 9.84 -15.24 3.56
C ALA A 184 9.29 -16.37 4.44
N VAL A 185 8.28 -17.11 3.98
CA VAL A 185 7.73 -18.27 4.71
C VAL A 185 8.73 -19.42 4.74
N MET A 186 9.44 -19.69 3.65
CA MET A 186 10.49 -20.71 3.60
C MET A 186 11.60 -20.44 4.63
N PHE A 187 12.13 -19.21 4.66
CA PHE A 187 13.16 -18.82 5.63
C PHE A 187 12.65 -18.88 7.06
N ALA A 188 11.39 -18.48 7.32
CA ALA A 188 10.78 -18.62 8.63
C ALA A 188 10.66 -20.09 9.05
N GLY A 189 10.21 -20.97 8.16
CA GLY A 189 10.14 -22.41 8.44
C GLY A 189 11.52 -23.01 8.74
N ILE A 190 12.54 -22.70 7.93
CA ILE A 190 13.93 -23.13 8.16
C ILE A 190 14.42 -22.63 9.53
N ALA A 191 14.16 -21.38 9.88
CA ALA A 191 14.56 -20.81 11.17
C ALA A 191 13.86 -21.52 12.35
N LEU A 192 12.56 -21.81 12.24
CA LEU A 192 11.79 -22.52 13.26
C LEU A 192 12.26 -23.97 13.42
N THR A 193 12.57 -24.67 12.32
CA THR A 193 13.17 -26.00 12.34
C THR A 193 14.54 -25.98 13.01
N ASN A 194 15.39 -25.01 12.67
CA ASN A 194 16.72 -24.87 13.27
C ASN A 194 16.67 -24.51 14.75
N ALA A 195 15.61 -23.81 15.19
CA ALA A 195 15.37 -23.52 16.60
C ALA A 195 14.83 -24.74 17.39
N GLY A 196 14.51 -25.85 16.71
CA GLY A 196 13.94 -27.05 17.35
C GLY A 196 12.44 -26.95 17.65
N TRP A 197 11.75 -25.97 17.09
CA TRP A 197 10.30 -25.76 17.32
C TRP A 197 9.44 -26.70 16.47
N LEU A 198 10.04 -27.35 15.47
CA LEU A 198 9.38 -28.26 14.55
C LEU A 198 10.07 -29.64 14.62
N PRO A 199 9.31 -30.73 14.85
CA PRO A 199 9.86 -32.00 15.33
C PRO A 199 10.55 -32.88 14.26
N ASP A 200 10.31 -32.64 12.97
CA ASP A 200 10.86 -33.44 11.85
C ASP A 200 11.29 -32.55 10.69
N ARG A 201 12.56 -32.61 10.26
CA ARG A 201 13.12 -31.74 9.21
C ARG A 201 12.52 -32.02 7.83
N ASP A 202 12.29 -33.28 7.50
CA ASP A 202 11.90 -33.68 6.14
C ASP A 202 10.42 -33.40 5.89
N ALA A 203 9.55 -33.80 6.83
CA ALA A 203 8.13 -33.44 6.79
C ALA A 203 7.90 -31.92 6.88
N THR A 204 8.70 -31.22 7.70
CA THR A 204 8.58 -29.76 7.85
C THR A 204 8.94 -29.01 6.56
N GLY A 205 9.93 -29.49 5.79
CA GLY A 205 10.30 -28.87 4.52
C GLY A 205 9.14 -28.86 3.52
N VAL A 206 8.48 -30.00 3.34
CA VAL A 206 7.34 -30.14 2.43
C VAL A 206 6.15 -29.29 2.89
N VAL A 207 5.82 -29.33 4.18
CA VAL A 207 4.72 -28.52 4.74
C VAL A 207 5.02 -27.02 4.58
N THR A 208 6.24 -26.58 4.93
CA THR A 208 6.66 -25.18 4.80
C THR A 208 6.57 -24.71 3.36
N PHE A 209 6.99 -25.54 2.40
CA PHE A 209 6.90 -25.23 0.97
C PHE A 209 5.46 -24.96 0.54
N TRP A 210 4.52 -25.86 0.86
CA TRP A 210 3.12 -25.67 0.46
C TRP A 210 2.46 -24.50 1.18
N VAL A 211 2.78 -24.27 2.46
CA VAL A 211 2.33 -23.08 3.20
C VAL A 211 2.88 -21.81 2.55
N ALA A 212 4.13 -21.81 2.11
CA ALA A 212 4.76 -20.68 1.41
C ALA A 212 4.07 -20.37 0.08
N VAL A 213 3.76 -21.40 -0.72
CA VAL A 213 3.01 -21.26 -1.98
C VAL A 213 1.61 -20.70 -1.71
N ALA A 214 0.89 -21.25 -0.73
CA ALA A 214 -0.45 -20.79 -0.37
C ALA A 214 -0.44 -19.34 0.13
N ALA A 215 0.51 -18.98 1.00
CA ALA A 215 0.66 -17.63 1.51
C ALA A 215 0.98 -16.64 0.38
N ALA A 216 1.90 -16.99 -0.52
CA ALA A 216 2.25 -16.19 -1.68
C ALA A 216 1.02 -15.92 -2.58
N TRP A 217 0.27 -16.97 -2.89
CA TRP A 217 -0.96 -16.85 -3.67
C TRP A 217 -1.99 -15.92 -3.01
N VAL A 218 -2.26 -16.12 -1.72
CA VAL A 218 -3.23 -15.32 -0.96
C VAL A 218 -2.81 -13.85 -0.90
N ILE A 219 -1.54 -13.57 -0.59
CA ILE A 219 -0.99 -12.21 -0.51
C ILE A 219 -1.07 -11.53 -1.88
N ALA A 220 -0.65 -12.21 -2.94
CA ALA A 220 -0.70 -11.66 -4.30
C ALA A 220 -2.14 -11.36 -4.71
N ARG A 221 -3.08 -12.30 -4.53
CA ARG A 221 -4.49 -12.09 -4.88
C ARG A 221 -5.13 -10.97 -4.07
N ARG A 222 -4.89 -10.92 -2.76
CA ARG A 222 -5.43 -9.87 -1.90
C ARG A 222 -4.84 -8.51 -2.24
N GLY A 223 -3.53 -8.41 -2.43
CA GLY A 223 -2.86 -7.17 -2.84
C GLY A 223 -3.43 -6.64 -4.15
N LEU A 224 -3.65 -7.51 -5.15
CA LEU A 224 -4.25 -7.13 -6.42
C LEU A 224 -5.70 -6.67 -6.27
N ALA A 225 -6.51 -7.40 -5.49
CA ALA A 225 -7.90 -7.02 -5.24
C ALA A 225 -8.01 -5.67 -4.53
N ILE A 226 -7.18 -5.44 -3.51
CA ILE A 226 -7.09 -4.17 -2.79
C ILE A 226 -6.65 -3.04 -3.73
N ALA A 227 -5.65 -3.29 -4.58
CA ALA A 227 -5.13 -2.32 -5.54
C ALA A 227 -6.21 -1.89 -6.54
N ARG A 228 -6.90 -2.85 -7.15
CA ARG A 228 -8.04 -2.58 -8.07
C ARG A 228 -9.10 -1.76 -7.37
N GLN A 229 -9.53 -2.19 -6.18
CA GLN A 229 -10.55 -1.49 -5.43
C GLN A 229 -10.11 -0.06 -5.07
N THR A 230 -8.83 0.15 -4.75
CA THR A 230 -8.31 1.49 -4.43
C THR A 230 -8.28 2.40 -5.64
N LEU A 231 -7.92 1.87 -6.82
CA LEU A 231 -7.97 2.62 -8.08
C LEU A 231 -9.41 2.96 -8.48
N GLU A 232 -10.33 2.01 -8.34
CA GLU A 232 -11.76 2.20 -8.63
C GLU A 232 -12.42 3.22 -7.68
N ASP A 233 -12.06 3.20 -6.40
CA ASP A 233 -12.59 4.16 -5.42
C ASP A 233 -11.97 5.56 -5.54
N TYR A 234 -10.80 5.67 -6.18
CA TYR A 234 -10.15 6.95 -6.36
C TYR A 234 -10.86 7.76 -7.45
N VAL A 235 -11.64 8.75 -7.01
CA VAL A 235 -12.22 9.76 -7.87
C VAL A 235 -11.27 10.96 -7.91
N PRO A 236 -10.71 11.32 -9.08
CA PRO A 236 -9.92 12.54 -9.21
C PRO A 236 -10.70 13.74 -8.68
N PRO A 237 -10.04 14.67 -7.99
CA PRO A 237 -10.69 15.80 -7.35
C PRO A 237 -11.42 16.66 -8.39
N HIS A 238 -12.74 16.75 -8.25
CA HIS A 238 -13.56 17.64 -9.05
C HIS A 238 -14.18 18.70 -8.15
N LEU A 239 -13.39 19.69 -7.76
CA LEU A 239 -13.85 20.85 -6.99
C LEU A 239 -13.38 22.13 -7.70
N PRO A 240 -14.22 23.18 -7.77
CA PRO A 240 -13.74 24.48 -8.24
C PRO A 240 -12.57 24.94 -7.38
N ALA A 241 -11.45 25.32 -7.99
CA ALA A 241 -10.21 25.72 -7.26
C ALA A 241 -10.47 26.74 -6.15
N LYS A 242 -11.42 27.66 -6.39
CA LYS A 242 -11.84 28.68 -5.44
C LYS A 242 -12.45 28.11 -4.15
N ARG A 243 -13.00 26.90 -4.16
CA ARG A 243 -13.66 26.25 -3.02
C ARG A 243 -12.75 25.34 -2.20
N LEU A 244 -11.47 25.23 -2.57
CA LEU A 244 -10.49 24.49 -1.81
C LEU A 244 -9.40 25.43 -1.30
N LEU A 245 -9.23 25.49 0.02
CA LEU A 245 -8.07 26.09 0.66
C LEU A 245 -7.19 24.98 1.23
N VAL A 246 -5.91 24.97 0.88
CA VAL A 246 -4.93 24.06 1.47
C VAL A 246 -3.96 24.87 2.33
N LEU A 247 -3.92 24.59 3.63
CA LEU A 247 -2.98 25.16 4.58
C LEU A 247 -1.99 24.09 5.03
N ARG A 248 -0.69 24.42 5.03
CA ARG A 248 0.37 23.52 5.50
C ARG A 248 1.37 24.30 6.34
N THR A 249 2.02 23.64 7.29
CA THR A 249 3.14 24.21 8.05
C THR A 249 4.47 23.77 7.46
N LEU A 250 5.50 24.60 7.58
CA LEU A 250 6.88 24.19 7.27
C LEU A 250 7.32 23.06 8.19
N ALA A 251 8.21 22.20 7.68
CA ALA A 251 8.83 21.09 8.41
C ALA A 251 7.86 20.03 9.01
N ASP A 252 6.59 20.02 8.63
CA ASP A 252 5.62 18.98 9.00
C ASP A 252 6.21 17.57 8.81
N GLU A 253 6.27 16.78 9.89
CA GLU A 253 6.92 15.47 9.90
C GLU A 253 6.26 14.51 8.91
N ALA A 254 4.94 14.65 8.70
CA ALA A 254 4.23 13.86 7.70
C ALA A 254 4.76 14.18 6.30
N SER A 255 5.02 15.45 6.03
CA SER A 255 5.57 15.93 4.75
C SER A 255 6.99 15.43 4.52
N SER A 256 7.82 15.40 5.56
CA SER A 256 9.18 14.84 5.52
C SER A 256 9.16 13.32 5.28
N GLY A 257 8.29 12.58 5.98
CA GLY A 257 8.12 11.14 5.78
C GLY A 257 7.64 10.80 4.37
N ILE A 258 6.75 11.63 3.82
CA ILE A 258 6.26 11.50 2.44
C ILE A 258 7.35 11.82 1.42
N ALA A 259 8.11 12.89 1.62
CA ALA A 259 9.20 13.24 0.74
C ALA A 259 10.26 12.13 0.71
N ALA A 260 10.58 11.54 1.87
CA ALA A 260 11.45 10.39 1.98
C ALA A 260 10.90 9.16 1.24
N ALA A 261 9.61 8.86 1.39
CA ALA A 261 8.96 7.76 0.69
C ALA A 261 8.95 7.96 -0.84
N ASN A 262 8.67 9.17 -1.32
CA ASN A 262 8.70 9.52 -2.74
C ASN A 262 10.13 9.44 -3.31
N LEU A 263 11.12 9.97 -2.60
CA LEU A 263 12.53 9.91 -2.99
C LEU A 263 13.00 8.45 -3.10
N LEU A 264 12.65 7.65 -2.11
CA LEU A 264 12.98 6.23 -2.10
C LEU A 264 12.22 5.45 -3.18
N GLY A 265 10.96 5.79 -3.46
CA GLY A 265 10.20 5.22 -4.56
C GLY A 265 10.89 5.49 -5.91
N LYS A 266 11.34 6.73 -6.13
CA LYS A 266 12.14 7.10 -7.31
C LYS A 266 13.48 6.37 -7.35
N ALA A 267 14.21 6.32 -6.24
CA ALA A 267 15.47 5.58 -6.17
C ALA A 267 15.26 4.10 -6.48
N THR A 268 14.19 3.50 -5.95
CA THR A 268 13.79 2.12 -6.24
C THR A 268 13.48 1.94 -7.72
N HIS A 269 12.73 2.86 -8.34
CA HIS A 269 12.48 2.81 -9.78
C HIS A 269 13.80 2.91 -10.58
N VAL A 270 14.71 3.80 -10.22
CA VAL A 270 15.99 3.94 -10.95
C VAL A 270 16.88 2.70 -10.76
N LEU A 271 17.05 2.26 -9.51
CA LEU A 271 17.91 1.14 -9.16
C LEU A 271 17.38 -0.19 -9.70
N LEU A 272 16.06 -0.39 -9.69
CA LEU A 272 15.45 -1.63 -10.17
C LEU A 272 15.10 -1.55 -11.66
N GLY A 273 14.79 -0.37 -12.20
CA GLY A 273 14.33 -0.21 -13.57
C GLY A 273 15.34 -0.71 -14.60
N PHE A 274 16.63 -0.41 -14.41
CA PHE A 274 17.67 -0.90 -15.32
C PHE A 274 17.84 -2.43 -15.26
N PRO A 275 18.08 -3.08 -14.10
CA PRO A 275 18.10 -4.54 -14.00
C PRO A 275 16.84 -5.21 -14.54
N MET A 276 15.66 -4.63 -14.26
CA MET A 276 14.39 -5.14 -14.74
C MET A 276 14.29 -5.05 -16.26
N SER A 277 14.75 -3.96 -16.88
CA SER A 277 14.76 -3.82 -18.34
C SER A 277 15.69 -4.84 -19.02
N ILE A 278 16.87 -5.11 -18.42
CA ILE A 278 17.77 -6.16 -18.90
C ILE A 278 17.10 -7.52 -18.77
N PHE A 279 16.47 -7.78 -17.64
CA PHE A 279 15.77 -9.04 -17.39
C PHE A 279 14.60 -9.25 -18.35
N GLU A 280 13.78 -8.22 -18.60
CA GLU A 280 12.69 -8.29 -19.57
C GLU A 280 13.21 -8.53 -20.99
N ALA A 281 14.31 -7.86 -21.39
CA ALA A 281 14.97 -8.12 -22.66
C ALA A 281 15.53 -9.56 -22.74
N ALA A 282 16.12 -10.07 -21.66
CA ALA A 282 16.62 -11.44 -21.57
C ALA A 282 15.48 -12.46 -21.64
N HIS A 283 14.37 -12.22 -20.92
CA HIS A 283 13.16 -13.04 -20.97
C HIS A 283 12.56 -13.05 -22.37
N ALA A 284 12.43 -11.89 -23.02
CA ALA A 284 11.92 -11.80 -24.38
C ALA A 284 12.80 -12.58 -25.37
N ARG A 285 14.12 -12.48 -25.24
CA ARG A 285 15.08 -13.27 -26.05
C ARG A 285 14.99 -14.77 -25.75
N ALA A 286 14.84 -15.15 -24.49
CA ALA A 286 14.67 -16.53 -24.07
C ALA A 286 13.38 -17.14 -24.61
N GLU A 287 12.28 -16.37 -24.62
CA GLU A 287 11.01 -16.79 -25.25
C GLU A 287 11.14 -16.93 -26.77
N VAL A 288 11.77 -15.97 -27.46
CA VAL A 288 12.03 -16.09 -28.90
C VAL A 288 12.91 -17.31 -29.20
N PHE A 289 13.92 -17.57 -28.37
CA PHE A 289 14.74 -18.78 -28.48
C PHE A 289 13.90 -20.04 -28.27
N ARG A 290 13.10 -20.11 -27.19
CA ARG A 290 12.20 -21.24 -26.90
C ARG A 290 11.26 -21.53 -28.05
N LEU A 291 10.62 -20.49 -28.62
CA LEU A 291 9.72 -20.61 -29.76
C LEU A 291 10.47 -21.05 -31.03
N ARG A 292 11.68 -20.54 -31.28
CA ARG A 292 12.51 -20.96 -32.42
C ARG A 292 12.89 -22.44 -32.34
N PHE A 293 13.07 -22.98 -31.14
CA PHE A 293 13.39 -24.38 -30.90
C PHE A 293 12.18 -25.22 -30.50
N GLU A 294 10.95 -24.72 -30.66
CA GLU A 294 9.74 -25.45 -30.30
C GLU A 294 9.59 -26.75 -31.11
N GLY A 295 9.96 -26.73 -32.39
CA GLY A 295 10.01 -27.96 -33.21
C GLY A 295 11.00 -28.98 -32.66
N LEU A 296 12.17 -28.51 -32.20
CA LEU A 296 13.22 -29.37 -31.66
C LEU A 296 12.86 -29.90 -30.26
N SER A 297 12.18 -29.11 -29.43
CA SER A 297 11.69 -29.56 -28.12
C SER A 297 10.59 -30.61 -28.28
N ARG A 298 9.66 -30.44 -29.24
CA ARG A 298 8.67 -31.46 -29.61
C ARG A 298 9.33 -32.73 -30.13
N PHE A 299 10.39 -32.60 -30.94
CA PHE A 299 11.18 -33.75 -31.39
C PHE A 299 11.78 -34.54 -30.22
N PHE A 300 12.42 -33.87 -29.26
CA PHE A 300 12.97 -34.57 -28.09
C PHE A 300 11.89 -35.17 -27.20
N LEU A 301 10.73 -34.52 -27.05
CA LEU A 301 9.60 -35.10 -26.31
C LEU A 301 9.07 -36.37 -26.99
N ALA A 302 8.97 -36.35 -28.32
CA ALA A 302 8.56 -37.50 -29.12
C ALA A 302 9.61 -38.64 -29.04
N ALA A 303 10.90 -38.32 -29.14
CA ALA A 303 11.99 -39.29 -29.00
C ALA A 303 12.03 -39.92 -27.60
N LEU A 304 11.76 -39.13 -26.55
CA LEU A 304 11.59 -39.64 -25.19
C LEU A 304 10.41 -40.61 -25.08
N ALA A 305 9.25 -40.23 -25.64
CA ALA A 305 8.06 -41.09 -25.64
C ALA A 305 8.31 -42.41 -26.41
N LEU A 306 8.99 -42.33 -27.56
CA LEU A 306 9.37 -43.51 -28.36
C LEU A 306 10.37 -44.41 -27.63
N SER A 307 11.34 -43.84 -26.91
CA SER A 307 12.27 -44.59 -26.06
C SER A 307 11.53 -45.37 -24.96
N ILE A 308 10.57 -44.73 -24.28
CA ILE A 308 9.74 -45.39 -23.26
C ILE A 308 8.91 -46.51 -23.88
N ALA A 309 8.22 -46.24 -24.98
CA ALA A 309 7.40 -47.24 -25.69
C ALA A 309 8.25 -48.42 -26.20
N GLY A 310 9.44 -48.15 -26.75
CA GLY A 310 10.40 -49.16 -27.18
C GLY A 310 10.88 -50.03 -26.01
N GLY A 311 11.17 -49.42 -24.86
CA GLY A 311 11.50 -50.16 -23.63
C GLY A 311 10.39 -51.11 -23.18
N PHE A 312 9.12 -50.68 -23.22
CA PHE A 312 7.98 -51.54 -22.92
C PHE A 312 7.83 -52.70 -23.91
N HIS A 313 7.99 -52.44 -25.20
CA HIS A 313 7.89 -53.48 -26.22
C HIS A 313 9.03 -54.51 -26.13
N LEU A 314 10.27 -54.06 -25.86
CA LEU A 314 11.40 -54.95 -25.60
C LEU A 314 11.20 -55.81 -24.36
N TYR A 315 10.56 -55.26 -23.32
CA TYR A 315 10.18 -56.02 -22.13
C TYR A 315 9.17 -57.14 -22.46
N GLU A 316 8.17 -56.86 -23.31
CA GLU A 316 7.22 -57.89 -23.77
C GLU A 316 7.88 -58.97 -24.63
N GLN A 317 8.87 -58.61 -25.46
CA GLN A 317 9.60 -59.53 -26.34
C GLN A 317 10.83 -60.18 -25.68
N ALA A 318 11.06 -59.95 -24.39
CA ALA A 318 12.25 -60.44 -23.71
C ALA A 318 12.40 -61.98 -23.72
N SER A 319 11.29 -62.71 -23.91
CA SER A 319 11.25 -64.17 -23.97
C SER A 319 11.54 -64.77 -25.35
N THR A 320 11.46 -63.97 -26.42
CA THR A 320 11.57 -64.43 -27.82
C THR A 320 12.84 -63.95 -28.52
N LEU A 321 13.48 -62.91 -28.00
CA LEU A 321 14.69 -62.32 -28.58
C LEU A 321 15.97 -62.96 -28.06
N ASP A 322 17.00 -62.96 -28.92
CA ASP A 322 18.36 -63.30 -28.50
C ASP A 322 18.81 -62.37 -27.35
N PRO A 323 19.41 -62.92 -26.27
CA PRO A 323 19.79 -62.12 -25.10
C PRO A 323 20.74 -60.97 -25.41
N GLY A 324 21.68 -61.14 -26.35
CA GLY A 324 22.63 -60.09 -26.74
C GLY A 324 21.96 -58.97 -27.54
N LEU A 325 20.99 -59.33 -28.38
CA LEU A 325 20.20 -58.36 -29.13
C LEU A 325 19.25 -57.56 -28.21
N LEU A 326 18.64 -58.24 -27.24
CA LEU A 326 17.78 -57.63 -26.23
C LEU A 326 18.55 -56.65 -25.34
N GLU A 327 19.74 -57.03 -24.87
CA GLU A 327 20.61 -56.16 -24.08
C GLU A 327 21.01 -54.91 -24.88
N THR A 328 21.48 -55.09 -26.11
CA THR A 328 21.88 -53.98 -27.00
C THR A 328 20.71 -53.03 -27.26
N ALA A 329 19.52 -53.56 -27.54
CA ALA A 329 18.32 -52.76 -27.80
C ALA A 329 17.86 -52.00 -26.54
N THR A 330 17.99 -52.62 -25.36
CA THR A 330 17.68 -51.98 -24.07
C THR A 330 18.61 -50.80 -23.80
N TRP A 331 19.92 -50.98 -23.99
CA TRP A 331 20.89 -49.89 -23.85
C TRP A 331 20.66 -48.76 -24.86
N ALA A 332 20.28 -49.09 -26.10
CA ALA A 332 19.96 -48.09 -27.13
C ALA A 332 18.71 -47.28 -26.76
N CYS A 333 17.63 -47.93 -26.28
CA CYS A 333 16.43 -47.25 -25.79
C CYS A 333 16.73 -46.37 -24.58
N LEU A 334 17.52 -46.85 -23.62
CA LEU A 334 17.93 -46.07 -22.45
C LEU A 334 18.76 -44.85 -22.84
N ALA A 335 19.77 -45.02 -23.71
CA ALA A 335 20.60 -43.92 -24.20
C ALA A 335 19.75 -42.86 -24.92
N LEU A 336 18.85 -43.28 -25.81
CA LEU A 336 17.92 -42.39 -26.51
C LEU A 336 17.02 -41.64 -25.53
N GLY A 337 16.51 -42.31 -24.49
CA GLY A 337 15.65 -41.71 -23.46
C GLY A 337 16.39 -40.66 -22.64
N ILE A 338 17.60 -40.99 -22.17
CA ILE A 338 18.47 -40.07 -21.42
C ILE A 338 18.82 -38.85 -22.26
N THR A 339 19.31 -39.04 -23.49
CA THR A 339 19.68 -37.93 -24.38
C THR A 339 18.46 -37.08 -24.73
N SER A 340 17.29 -37.68 -24.93
CA SER A 340 16.07 -36.94 -25.24
C SER A 340 15.55 -36.14 -24.05
N PHE A 341 15.61 -36.70 -22.84
CA PHE A 341 15.28 -35.99 -21.61
C PHE A 341 16.21 -34.79 -21.39
N PHE A 342 17.53 -34.99 -21.49
CA PHE A 342 18.49 -33.90 -21.32
C PHE A 342 18.43 -32.87 -22.46
N GLY A 343 18.17 -33.27 -23.70
CA GLY A 343 17.95 -32.35 -24.82
C GLY A 343 16.70 -31.49 -24.62
N TRP A 344 15.58 -32.11 -24.23
CA TRP A 344 14.36 -31.41 -23.88
C TRP A 344 14.53 -30.49 -22.66
N ALA A 345 15.15 -31.00 -21.58
CA ALA A 345 15.42 -30.26 -20.36
C ALA A 345 16.46 -29.15 -20.57
N PHE A 346 17.38 -29.27 -21.52
CA PHE A 346 18.31 -28.19 -21.87
C PHE A 346 17.62 -27.11 -22.72
N LEU A 347 16.74 -27.50 -23.65
CA LEU A 347 16.01 -26.54 -24.48
C LEU A 347 14.93 -25.78 -23.69
N ILE A 348 14.23 -26.45 -22.80
CA ILE A 348 13.19 -25.83 -21.95
C ILE A 348 13.83 -25.29 -20.67
N GLY A 349 14.63 -26.11 -20.01
CA GLY A 349 15.25 -25.80 -18.74
C GLY A 349 16.54 -25.00 -18.86
N GLY A 350 17.30 -24.96 -19.95
CA GLY A 350 18.47 -24.05 -20.04
C GLY A 350 18.05 -22.58 -20.00
N ALA A 351 17.11 -22.20 -20.87
CA ALA A 351 16.52 -20.88 -20.87
C ALA A 351 15.65 -20.64 -19.62
N GLY A 352 14.82 -21.63 -19.23
CA GLY A 352 13.96 -21.55 -18.05
C GLY A 352 14.73 -21.49 -16.73
N PHE A 353 15.83 -22.22 -16.57
CA PHE A 353 16.66 -22.25 -15.38
C PHE A 353 17.48 -20.97 -15.25
N VAL A 354 18.09 -20.49 -16.35
CA VAL A 354 18.73 -19.17 -16.35
C VAL A 354 17.72 -18.09 -15.97
N LEU A 355 16.49 -18.19 -16.49
CA LEU A 355 15.43 -17.26 -16.13
C LEU A 355 15.02 -17.38 -14.66
N VAL A 356 14.84 -18.60 -14.13
CA VAL A 356 14.50 -18.84 -12.72
C VAL A 356 15.60 -18.33 -11.80
N ILE A 357 16.87 -18.61 -12.10
CA ILE A 357 18.01 -18.10 -11.33
C ILE A 357 18.06 -16.57 -11.40
N ALA A 358 17.95 -15.99 -12.60
CA ALA A 358 17.96 -14.55 -12.77
C ALA A 358 16.79 -13.88 -12.03
N THR A 359 15.59 -14.49 -12.08
CA THR A 359 14.41 -14.03 -11.34
C THR A 359 14.61 -14.15 -9.84
N ALA A 360 15.20 -15.25 -9.36
CA ALA A 360 15.48 -15.46 -7.95
C ALA A 360 16.52 -14.46 -7.43
N LEU A 361 17.62 -14.23 -8.16
CA LEU A 361 18.64 -13.25 -7.82
C LEU A 361 18.08 -11.82 -7.82
N LEU A 362 17.28 -11.48 -8.84
CA LEU A 362 16.59 -10.19 -8.91
C LEU A 362 15.57 -10.05 -7.77
N GLY A 363 14.84 -11.12 -7.45
CA GLY A 363 13.95 -11.20 -6.29
C GLY A 363 14.69 -10.93 -4.98
N ILE A 364 15.83 -11.58 -4.75
CA ILE A 364 16.68 -11.37 -3.56
C ILE A 364 17.18 -9.92 -3.50
N LEU A 365 17.61 -9.35 -4.62
CA LEU A 365 18.11 -7.98 -4.69
C LEU A 365 17.00 -6.95 -4.47
N THR A 366 15.80 -7.19 -4.99
CA THR A 366 14.66 -6.26 -4.94
C THR A 366 13.83 -6.40 -3.66
N ALA A 367 13.84 -7.57 -3.02
CA ALA A 367 13.05 -7.89 -1.85
C ALA A 367 13.21 -6.90 -0.69
N PRO A 368 14.44 -6.52 -0.26
CA PRO A 368 14.62 -5.56 0.83
C PRO A 368 14.01 -4.20 0.50
N PHE A 369 14.15 -3.73 -0.74
CA PHE A 369 13.58 -2.46 -1.19
C PHE A 369 12.07 -2.50 -1.16
N LEU A 370 11.45 -3.57 -1.68
CA LEU A 370 10.00 -3.71 -1.68
C LEU A 370 9.42 -3.88 -0.29
N LEU A 371 10.09 -4.63 0.58
CA LEU A 371 9.72 -4.74 1.99
C LEU A 371 9.81 -3.37 2.68
N PHE A 372 10.90 -2.64 2.46
CA PHE A 372 11.08 -1.30 3.03
C PHE A 372 10.04 -0.30 2.51
N MET A 373 9.74 -0.31 1.20
CA MET A 373 8.66 0.49 0.61
C MET A 373 7.28 0.10 1.17
N SER A 374 7.05 -1.20 1.41
CA SER A 374 5.82 -1.69 2.04
C SER A 374 5.69 -1.17 3.48
N LEU A 375 6.79 -1.19 4.25
CA LEU A 375 6.83 -0.64 5.61
C LEU A 375 6.54 0.86 5.64
N LEU A 376 7.11 1.64 4.71
CA LEU A 376 6.78 3.06 4.60
C LEU A 376 5.33 3.29 4.21
N SER A 377 4.79 2.44 3.33
CA SER A 377 3.37 2.50 2.92
C SER A 377 2.41 2.19 4.07
N MET A 378 2.85 1.51 5.14
CA MET A 378 2.03 1.31 6.34
C MET A 378 1.63 2.64 7.01
N ALA A 379 2.39 3.71 6.82
CA ALA A 379 2.00 5.05 7.27
C ALA A 379 0.72 5.55 6.57
N ALA A 380 0.43 5.03 5.38
CA ALA A 380 -0.82 5.24 4.66
C ALA A 380 -1.84 4.08 4.83
N GLY A 381 -1.51 3.05 5.60
CA GLY A 381 -2.38 1.92 5.95
C GLY A 381 -1.81 0.57 5.56
N THR A 382 -2.13 -0.47 6.33
CA THR A 382 -1.59 -1.83 6.10
C THR A 382 -2.10 -2.45 4.81
N GLU A 383 -3.33 -2.14 4.40
CA GLU A 383 -3.86 -2.59 3.11
C GLU A 383 -3.12 -1.92 1.95
N LEU A 384 -2.72 -0.65 2.11
CA LEU A 384 -1.96 0.06 1.07
C LEU A 384 -0.53 -0.48 0.94
N ALA A 385 0.06 -1.00 2.01
CA ALA A 385 1.33 -1.72 1.93
C ALA A 385 1.23 -2.97 1.04
N LEU A 386 0.15 -3.75 1.15
CA LEU A 386 -0.11 -4.91 0.27
C LEU A 386 -0.43 -4.48 -1.17
N ALA A 387 -1.10 -3.34 -1.34
CA ALA A 387 -1.41 -2.81 -2.66
C ALA A 387 -0.20 -2.17 -3.33
N GLY A 388 0.80 -1.71 -2.56
CA GLY A 388 1.97 -0.96 -3.05
C GLY A 388 2.81 -1.68 -4.11
N PHE A 389 2.65 -3.01 -4.24
CA PHE A 389 3.24 -3.80 -5.33
C PHE A 389 2.58 -3.55 -6.69
N TYR A 390 1.29 -3.22 -6.70
CA TYR A 390 0.46 -3.05 -7.89
C TYR A 390 0.12 -1.59 -8.17
N ILE A 391 0.19 -0.74 -7.16
CA ILE A 391 -0.08 0.70 -7.28
C ILE A 391 1.03 1.52 -6.65
N GLU A 392 1.38 2.60 -7.32
CA GLU A 392 2.25 3.63 -6.77
C GLU A 392 1.37 4.66 -6.08
N PHE A 393 1.66 4.95 -4.82
CA PHE A 393 1.06 6.08 -4.13
C PHE A 393 2.07 7.21 -4.11
N THR A 394 1.69 8.36 -4.64
CA THR A 394 2.37 9.60 -4.28
C THR A 394 1.54 10.31 -3.24
N ALA A 395 2.22 10.96 -2.30
CA ALA A 395 1.58 11.89 -1.40
C ALA A 395 2.08 13.29 -1.74
N GLU A 396 1.14 14.16 -2.10
CA GLU A 396 1.41 15.49 -2.62
C GLU A 396 0.92 16.57 -1.66
N SER A 397 1.46 17.77 -1.84
CA SER A 397 1.07 18.99 -1.12
C SER A 397 -0.33 19.48 -1.46
N SER A 398 -0.84 19.09 -2.63
CA SER A 398 -2.14 19.47 -3.17
C SER A 398 -2.71 18.32 -4.00
N PRO A 399 -4.03 18.31 -4.25
CA PRO A 399 -4.61 17.36 -5.18
C PRO A 399 -4.09 17.57 -6.61
N VAL A 400 -4.38 16.64 -7.52
CA VAL A 400 -4.14 16.87 -8.96
C VAL A 400 -4.94 18.08 -9.43
N GLY A 401 -4.30 19.05 -10.09
CA GLY A 401 -4.96 20.25 -10.61
C GLY A 401 -4.22 21.54 -10.25
N ARG A 402 -4.93 22.67 -10.32
CA ARG A 402 -4.43 23.99 -9.93
C ARG A 402 -5.11 24.43 -8.64
N TRP A 403 -4.34 24.53 -7.57
CA TRP A 403 -4.85 24.79 -6.23
C TRP A 403 -4.05 25.88 -5.54
N GLN A 404 -4.70 26.65 -4.68
CA GLN A 404 -4.02 27.56 -3.78
C GLN A 404 -3.53 26.77 -2.56
N VAL A 405 -2.21 26.74 -2.39
CA VAL A 405 -1.55 26.17 -1.22
C VAL A 405 -0.87 27.30 -0.47
N ILE A 406 -1.23 27.49 0.79
CA ILE A 406 -0.58 28.46 1.66
C ILE A 406 0.30 27.68 2.64
N THR A 407 1.60 27.94 2.58
CA THR A 407 2.58 27.41 3.51
C THR A 407 2.81 28.43 4.62
N ILE A 408 2.64 27.99 5.86
CA ILE A 408 2.76 28.80 7.06
C ILE A 408 4.12 28.53 7.69
N ASP A 409 4.86 29.60 7.92
CA ASP A 409 6.09 29.58 8.71
C ASP A 409 5.73 29.90 10.17
N ASP A 410 5.68 28.87 11.01
CA ASP A 410 5.39 29.01 12.43
C ASP A 410 6.65 29.31 13.26
N SER A 411 7.82 29.50 12.64
CA SER A 411 9.06 29.82 13.40
C SER A 411 8.95 31.14 14.17
N GLN A 412 8.05 32.02 13.77
CA GLN A 412 7.80 33.31 14.42
C GLN A 412 6.61 33.31 15.38
N ASP A 413 5.73 32.31 15.29
CA ASP A 413 4.62 32.21 16.21
C ASP A 413 5.15 31.62 17.52
N ASP A 414 5.04 32.40 18.61
CA ASP A 414 5.43 32.07 19.99
C ASP A 414 4.56 30.94 20.60
N CYS A 415 4.19 29.94 19.79
CA CYS A 415 3.56 28.69 20.18
C CYS A 415 4.58 27.87 20.98
N GLY A 416 4.95 28.39 22.15
CA GLY A 416 6.12 27.97 22.93
C GLY A 416 6.23 26.47 23.02
N THR A 417 7.32 25.93 22.46
CA THR A 417 7.77 24.52 22.53
C THR A 417 6.66 23.49 22.74
N ALA A 418 5.53 23.64 22.01
CA ALA A 418 4.34 22.86 22.28
C ALA A 418 4.70 21.39 22.10
N GLN A 419 4.65 20.63 23.20
CA GLN A 419 4.99 19.21 23.21
C GLN A 419 3.98 18.46 22.30
N GLY A 420 4.34 18.29 21.04
CA GLY A 420 3.47 17.68 20.03
C GLY A 420 4.15 17.63 18.66
N LEU A 421 3.57 16.83 17.76
CA LEU A 421 4.01 16.77 16.36
C LEU A 421 3.72 18.11 15.67
N GLN A 422 4.68 18.66 14.93
CA GLN A 422 4.54 19.88 14.14
C GLN A 422 3.36 19.81 13.15
N HIS A 423 3.02 18.59 12.71
CA HIS A 423 1.80 18.29 11.94
C HIS A 423 0.50 18.85 12.55
N SER A 424 0.45 19.01 13.87
CA SER A 424 -0.71 19.50 14.62
C SER A 424 -0.73 21.03 14.77
N LEU A 425 0.35 21.72 14.42
CA LEU A 425 0.48 23.17 14.64
C LEU A 425 -0.44 23.98 13.73
N THR A 426 -0.86 23.45 12.58
CA THR A 426 -1.66 24.21 11.60
C THR A 426 -3.00 24.72 12.14
N TYR A 427 -3.62 24.04 13.12
CA TYR A 427 -4.84 24.52 13.79
C TYR A 427 -4.57 25.26 15.11
N GLN A 428 -3.30 25.44 15.46
CA GLN A 428 -2.83 26.21 16.62
C GLN A 428 -2.15 27.52 16.20
N SER A 429 -1.55 27.56 15.02
CA SER A 429 -0.89 28.72 14.40
C SER A 429 -1.85 29.88 14.26
N ALA A 430 -1.46 31.04 14.78
CA ALA A 430 -2.26 32.25 14.64
C ALA A 430 -2.31 32.68 13.16
N ALA A 431 -1.21 32.52 12.43
CA ALA A 431 -1.15 32.81 11.00
C ALA A 431 -2.09 31.91 10.18
N ALA A 432 -2.06 30.60 10.39
CA ALA A 432 -2.94 29.66 9.69
C ALA A 432 -4.43 29.95 9.98
N LEU A 433 -4.77 30.21 11.25
CA LEU A 433 -6.12 30.55 11.67
C LEU A 433 -6.61 31.86 11.05
N ARG A 434 -5.76 32.89 10.95
CA ARG A 434 -6.08 34.14 10.25
C ARG A 434 -6.38 33.91 8.77
N HIS A 435 -5.54 33.15 8.06
CA HIS A 435 -5.77 32.83 6.64
C HIS A 435 -7.07 32.05 6.43
N MET A 436 -7.31 31.03 7.27
CA MET A 436 -8.52 30.22 7.20
C MET A 436 -9.78 31.06 7.41
N THR A 437 -9.84 31.82 8.50
CA THR A 437 -11.02 32.61 8.87
C THR A 437 -11.27 33.75 7.89
N GLY A 438 -10.22 34.44 7.42
CA GLY A 438 -10.34 35.45 6.38
C GLY A 438 -10.88 34.88 5.05
N TRP A 439 -10.43 33.69 4.67
CA TRP A 439 -10.96 33.00 3.49
C TRP A 439 -12.43 32.59 3.65
N MET A 440 -12.83 32.15 4.84
CA MET A 440 -14.25 31.87 5.15
C MET A 440 -15.11 33.13 5.07
N GLN A 441 -14.66 34.26 5.61
CA GLN A 441 -15.38 35.53 5.53
C GLN A 441 -15.60 35.98 4.08
N GLN A 442 -14.55 35.93 3.25
CA GLN A 442 -14.64 36.26 1.82
C GLN A 442 -15.68 35.40 1.08
N ARG A 443 -15.88 34.15 1.52
CA ARG A 443 -16.86 33.23 0.94
C ARG A 443 -18.28 33.56 1.36
N LEU A 444 -18.46 33.92 2.63
CA LEU A 444 -19.77 34.35 3.16
C LEU A 444 -20.23 35.64 2.48
N THR A 445 -19.35 36.63 2.34
CA THR A 445 -19.69 37.90 1.68
C THR A 445 -20.01 37.71 0.20
N ALA A 446 -19.22 36.92 -0.54
CA ALA A 446 -19.46 36.64 -1.95
C ALA A 446 -20.70 35.77 -2.22
N GLY A 447 -21.15 34.98 -1.24
CA GLY A 447 -22.39 34.21 -1.32
C GLY A 447 -23.62 35.11 -1.29
N ASN A 448 -23.62 36.11 -0.40
CA ASN A 448 -24.73 37.05 -0.25
C ASN A 448 -24.95 37.90 -1.50
N THR A 449 -23.89 38.25 -2.24
CA THR A 449 -24.00 39.06 -3.47
C THR A 449 -24.71 38.34 -4.61
N ARG A 450 -24.75 37.00 -4.62
CA ARG A 450 -25.41 36.21 -5.69
C ARG A 450 -26.90 35.97 -5.45
N GLN A 451 -27.43 36.32 -4.28
CA GLN A 451 -28.85 36.19 -3.97
C GLN A 451 -29.62 37.51 -4.16
N SER A 452 -28.92 38.63 -4.38
CA SER A 452 -29.50 39.95 -4.61
C SER A 452 -29.65 40.33 -6.09
N ASP A 453 -29.10 39.51 -6.99
CA ASP A 453 -29.25 39.60 -8.45
C ASP A 453 -30.19 38.49 -8.92
#